data_AF-A0A429LWW7-F1
#
_entry.id   AF-A0A429LWW7-F1
#
_cell.length_a   1.000
_cell.length_b   1.000
_cell.length_c   1.000
_cell.angle_alpha   90.00
_cell.angle_beta   90.00
_cell.angle_gamma   90.00
#
_symmetry.space_group_name_H-M   'P 1'
#
loop_
_entity.id
_entity.type
_entity.pdbx_description
1 polymer ?
#
loop_
_entity_poly.entity_id
_entity_poly.type
_entity_poly.pdbx_seq_one_letter_code
_entity_poly.pdbx_strand_id
1 'polypeptide(L)'
;HYAYPINRIIQQFKYEQKLHYQTLLAEVLQQLKFPKVQAIVPMPISKQRLTERGFNQSLLLANLLSKQLKIPVWQPVQRLNEHSQKGLSRLERF
;
A
#
# COMPACT_ATOMS: atom_id res chain seq x y z
N HIS A 1 15.87 -0.20 2.87
CA HIS A 1 15.92 0.16 1.44
C HIS A 1 15.68 -1.10 0.62
N TYR A 2 14.91 -1.03 -0.47
CA TYR A 2 14.74 -2.17 -1.39
C TYR A 2 15.88 -2.19 -2.41
N ALA A 3 16.31 -3.39 -2.82
CA ALA A 3 17.32 -3.56 -3.87
C ALA A 3 16.70 -3.48 -5.28
N TYR A 4 17.55 -3.27 -6.28
CA TYR A 4 17.17 -3.43 -7.69
C TYR A 4 16.81 -4.90 -7.98
N PRO A 5 15.77 -5.19 -8.80
CA PRO A 5 14.89 -4.25 -9.52
C PRO A 5 13.63 -3.82 -8.72
N ILE A 6 13.44 -4.35 -7.52
CA ILE A 6 12.21 -4.15 -6.72
C ILE A 6 12.00 -2.68 -6.35
N ASN A 7 13.06 -1.92 -6.08
CA ASN A 7 12.97 -0.49 -5.80
C ASN A 7 12.32 0.31 -6.94
N ARG A 8 12.66 0.01 -8.20
CA ARG A 8 12.10 0.63 -9.41
C ARG A 8 10.63 0.27 -9.54
N ILE A 9 10.28 -1.03 -9.47
CA ILE A 9 8.89 -1.48 -9.56
C ILE A 9 8.00 -0.78 -8.52
N ILE A 10 8.46 -0.71 -7.26
CA ILE A 10 7.71 -0.03 -6.19
C ILE A 10 7.59 1.47 -6.46
N GLN A 11 8.62 2.13 -6.99
CA GLN A 11 8.57 3.55 -7.33
C GLN A 11 7.58 3.80 -8.47
N GLN A 12 7.69 3.04 -9.57
CA GLN A 12 6.84 3.19 -10.75
C GLN A 12 5.37 2.92 -10.42
N PHE A 13 5.11 1.91 -9.59
CA PHE A 13 3.77 1.64 -9.10
C PHE A 13 3.23 2.78 -8.22
N LYS A 14 4.05 3.42 -7.39
CA LYS A 14 3.59 4.46 -6.45
C LYS A 14 3.42 5.84 -7.09
N TYR A 15 4.24 6.19 -8.07
CA TYR A 15 4.38 7.57 -8.56
C TYR A 15 4.21 7.73 -10.08
N GLU A 16 4.43 6.69 -10.88
CA GLU A 16 4.32 6.76 -12.35
C GLU A 16 3.01 6.16 -12.88
N GLN A 17 2.06 5.89 -11.98
CA GLN A 17 0.74 5.33 -12.29
C GLN A 17 0.79 4.04 -13.13
N LYS A 18 1.88 3.27 -13.01
CA LYS A 18 2.06 1.98 -13.68
C LYS A 18 1.26 0.89 -12.98
N LEU A 19 -0.07 0.95 -13.11
CA LEU A 19 -1.02 0.04 -12.45
C LEU A 19 -0.83 -1.43 -12.85
N HIS A 20 -0.19 -1.72 -13.99
CA HIS A 20 0.13 -3.10 -14.38
C HIS A 20 1.03 -3.82 -13.36
N TYR A 21 1.83 -3.10 -12.57
CA TYR A 21 2.60 -3.70 -11.48
C TYR A 21 1.74 -4.14 -10.29
N GLN A 22 0.48 -3.71 -10.21
CA GLN A 22 -0.43 -4.11 -9.14
C GLN A 22 -0.62 -5.63 -9.10
N THR A 23 -0.82 -6.27 -10.26
CA THR A 23 -1.02 -7.72 -10.35
C THR A 23 0.23 -8.47 -9.89
N LEU A 24 1.40 -8.11 -10.41
CA LEU A 24 2.67 -8.69 -10.00
C LEU A 24 2.91 -8.55 -8.48
N LEU A 25 2.72 -7.35 -7.94
CA LEU A 25 2.93 -7.09 -6.52
C LEU A 25 1.91 -7.84 -5.65
N ALA A 26 0.66 -7.98 -6.12
CA ALA A 26 -0.32 -8.80 -5.45
C ALA A 26 0.12 -10.26 -5.46
N GLU A 27 0.48 -10.84 -6.60
CA GLU A 27 0.95 -12.23 -6.72
C GLU A 27 2.12 -12.54 -5.78
N VAL A 28 3.10 -11.63 -5.68
CA VAL A 28 4.21 -11.79 -4.72
C VAL A 28 3.71 -11.83 -3.28
N LEU A 29 2.75 -10.97 -2.91
CA LEU A 29 2.15 -10.98 -1.58
C LEU A 29 1.34 -12.26 -1.31
N GLN A 30 0.73 -12.85 -2.33
CA GLN A 30 -0.05 -14.09 -2.21
C GLN A 30 0.80 -15.31 -1.87
N GLN A 31 2.09 -15.28 -2.21
CA GLN A 31 3.02 -16.36 -1.86
C GLN A 31 3.32 -16.39 -0.35
N LEU A 32 2.97 -15.35 0.39
CA LEU A 32 3.13 -15.30 1.84
C LEU A 32 2.10 -16.19 2.54
N LYS A 33 2.54 -16.89 3.57
CA LYS A 33 1.64 -17.57 4.50
C LYS A 33 1.07 -16.54 5.46
N PHE A 34 -0.23 -16.25 5.32
CA PHE A 34 -0.94 -15.39 6.24
C PHE A 34 -1.47 -16.20 7.43
N PRO A 35 -1.41 -15.67 8.66
CA PRO A 35 -2.16 -16.24 9.78
C PRO A 35 -3.68 -16.13 9.52
N LYS A 36 -4.49 -16.82 10.31
CA LYS A 36 -5.96 -16.63 10.26
C LYS A 36 -6.28 -15.19 10.68
N VAL A 37 -6.81 -14.42 9.73
CA VAL A 37 -7.24 -13.03 9.91
C VAL A 37 -8.67 -12.87 9.39
N GLN A 38 -9.38 -11.85 9.90
CA GLN A 38 -10.78 -11.60 9.54
C GLN A 38 -10.94 -10.45 8.55
N ALA A 39 -9.91 -9.62 8.33
CA ALA A 39 -9.96 -8.50 7.41
C ALA A 39 -8.57 -8.04 6.97
N ILE A 40 -8.51 -7.31 5.86
CA ILE A 40 -7.32 -6.58 5.40
C ILE A 40 -7.55 -5.09 5.64
N VAL A 41 -6.60 -4.42 6.31
CA VAL A 41 -6.65 -2.98 6.55
C VAL A 41 -5.60 -2.27 5.68
N PRO A 42 -6.00 -1.61 4.58
CA PRO A 42 -5.07 -0.83 3.78
C PRO A 42 -4.74 0.49 4.49
N MET A 43 -3.47 0.85 4.51
CA MET A 43 -3.05 2.12 5.10
C MET A 43 -3.60 3.30 4.28
N PRO A 44 -4.22 4.32 4.91
CA PRO A 44 -4.62 5.53 4.22
C PRO A 44 -3.40 6.33 3.76
N ILE A 45 -3.61 7.19 2.77
CA ILE A 45 -2.61 8.13 2.25
C ILE A 45 -3.08 9.57 2.46
N SER A 46 -2.19 10.54 2.28
CA SER A 46 -2.56 11.96 2.33
C SER A 46 -3.50 12.32 1.17
N LYS A 47 -4.37 13.32 1.38
CA LYS A 47 -5.19 13.89 0.30
C LYS A 47 -4.31 14.37 -0.84
N GLN A 48 -3.25 15.11 -0.53
CA GLN A 48 -2.26 15.56 -1.52
C GLN A 48 -1.73 14.40 -2.38
N ARG A 49 -1.27 13.29 -1.77
CA ARG A 49 -0.78 12.13 -2.52
C ARG A 49 -1.87 11.43 -3.29
N LEU A 50 -3.10 11.41 -2.78
CA LEU A 50 -4.25 10.86 -3.49
C LEU A 50 -4.52 11.66 -4.76
N THR A 51 -4.46 13.00 -4.68
CA THR A 51 -4.59 13.90 -5.82
C THR A 51 -3.42 13.74 -6.79
N GLU A 52 -2.18 13.71 -6.31
CA GLU A 52 -0.97 13.61 -7.15
C GLU A 52 -0.93 12.33 -7.99
N ARG A 53 -1.32 11.20 -7.41
CA ARG A 53 -1.20 9.89 -8.09
C ARG A 53 -2.52 9.26 -8.51
N GLY A 54 -3.67 9.79 -8.11
CA GLY A 54 -5.01 9.33 -8.50
C GLY A 54 -5.53 8.08 -7.79
N PHE A 55 -4.74 7.39 -6.95
CA PHE A 55 -5.16 6.15 -6.28
C PHE A 55 -4.49 5.90 -4.91
N ASN A 56 -5.09 4.99 -4.13
CA ASN A 56 -4.44 4.40 -2.95
C ASN A 56 -3.84 3.03 -3.31
N GLN A 57 -2.52 2.98 -3.47
CA GLN A 57 -1.80 1.76 -3.85
C GLN A 57 -1.99 0.61 -2.85
N SER A 58 -2.08 0.92 -1.56
CA SER A 58 -2.35 -0.09 -0.52
C SER A 58 -3.77 -0.63 -0.61
N LEU A 59 -4.75 0.23 -0.91
CA LEU A 59 -6.14 -0.20 -1.14
C LEU A 59 -6.27 -1.07 -2.39
N LEU A 60 -5.58 -0.72 -3.47
CA LEU A 60 -5.56 -1.53 -4.70
C LEU A 60 -5.05 -2.95 -4.47
N LEU A 61 -3.93 -3.09 -3.74
CA LEU A 61 -3.40 -4.41 -3.38
C LEU A 61 -4.33 -5.16 -2.42
N ALA A 62 -4.88 -4.47 -1.42
CA ALA A 62 -5.82 -5.07 -0.48
C ALA A 62 -7.07 -5.64 -1.18
N ASN A 63 -7.63 -4.92 -2.16
CA ASN A 63 -8.78 -5.39 -2.93
C ASN A 63 -8.50 -6.66 -3.72
N LEU A 64 -7.28 -6.83 -4.26
CA LEU A 64 -6.90 -8.06 -4.96
C LEU A 64 -6.72 -9.23 -3.97
N LEU A 65 -5.99 -9.00 -2.87
CA LEU A 65 -5.75 -10.02 -1.85
C LEU A 65 -7.05 -10.47 -1.18
N SER A 66 -7.99 -9.55 -0.94
CA SER A 66 -9.29 -9.81 -0.33
C SER A 66 -10.11 -10.84 -1.11
N LYS A 67 -10.11 -10.76 -2.45
CA LYS A 67 -10.81 -11.72 -3.31
C LYS A 67 -10.28 -13.15 -3.13
N GLN A 68 -8.98 -13.31 -2.97
CA GLN A 68 -8.36 -14.62 -2.82
C GLN A 68 -8.43 -15.16 -1.41
N LEU A 69 -8.13 -14.33 -0.41
CA LEU A 69 -8.19 -14.70 0.99
C LEU A 69 -9.64 -14.84 1.48
N LYS A 70 -10.63 -14.39 0.69
CA LYS A 70 -12.07 -14.42 0.98
C LYS A 70 -12.40 -13.74 2.31
N ILE A 71 -11.76 -12.61 2.56
CA ILE A 71 -11.96 -11.77 3.74
C ILE A 71 -12.21 -10.32 3.31
N PRO A 72 -13.00 -9.53 4.05
CA PRO A 72 -13.30 -8.15 3.69
C PRO A 72 -12.06 -7.23 3.74
N VAL A 73 -12.09 -6.18 2.93
CA VAL A 73 -11.24 -5.00 3.13
C VAL A 73 -11.95 -4.07 4.10
N TRP A 74 -11.30 -3.77 5.23
CA TRP A 74 -11.84 -2.91 6.28
C TRP A 74 -10.98 -1.64 6.38
N GLN A 75 -11.61 -0.46 6.31
CA GLN A 75 -10.91 0.83 6.31
C GLN A 75 -11.23 1.68 7.56
N PRO A 76 -10.95 1.19 8.79
CA PRO A 76 -11.27 1.94 10.02
C PRO A 76 -10.25 3.04 10.32
N VAL A 77 -9.08 3.01 9.67
CA VAL A 77 -7.98 3.91 9.96
C VAL A 77 -8.09 5.15 9.10
N GLN A 78 -8.09 6.31 9.75
CA GLN A 78 -7.99 7.61 9.09
C GLN A 78 -6.61 8.21 9.32
N ARG A 79 -6.11 8.93 8.31
CA ARG A 79 -4.85 9.66 8.42
C ARG A 79 -5.13 11.06 8.97
N LEU A 80 -4.57 11.39 10.13
CA LEU A 80 -4.73 12.70 10.76
C LEU A 80 -3.70 13.73 10.27
N ASN A 81 -2.44 13.33 10.12
CA ASN A 81 -1.37 14.26 9.71
C ASN A 81 -1.22 14.24 8.20
N GLU A 82 -1.21 15.40 7.52
CA GLU A 82 -1.07 15.48 6.07
C GLU A 82 0.39 15.50 5.57
N HIS A 83 1.34 15.92 6.42
CA HIS A 83 2.75 16.04 6.07
C HIS A 83 3.49 14.70 5.94
N SER A 84 4.54 14.67 5.13
CA SER A 84 5.38 13.49 4.91
C SER A 84 6.28 13.23 6.13
N GLN A 85 6.19 12.04 6.74
CA GLN A 85 7.16 11.58 7.75
C GLN A 85 8.47 11.06 7.15
N LYS A 86 8.63 11.14 5.82
CA LYS A 86 9.84 10.68 5.13
C LYS A 86 10.96 11.69 5.43
N GLY A 87 11.97 11.26 6.20
CA GLY A 87 13.04 12.12 6.70
C GLY A 87 12.98 12.40 8.21
N LEU A 88 11.86 12.05 8.87
CA LEU A 88 11.72 12.21 10.32
C LEU A 88 12.35 11.03 11.06
N SER A 89 13.12 11.35 12.10
CA SER A 89 13.64 10.41 13.10
C SER A 89 12.49 9.71 13.85
N ARG A 90 12.81 8.68 14.62
CA ARG A 90 11.79 7.90 15.35
C ARG A 90 11.03 8.75 16.38
N LEU A 91 11.66 9.78 16.93
CA LEU A 91 11.07 10.71 17.90
C LEU A 91 10.13 11.71 17.23
N GLU A 92 10.42 12.13 16.00
CA GLU A 92 9.63 13.11 15.25
C GLU A 92 8.38 12.50 14.57
N ARG A 93 8.09 11.22 14.79
CA ARG A 93 6.92 10.53 14.23
C ARG A 93 5.69 10.52 15.14
N PHE A 94 5.86 10.89 16.41
CA PHE A 94 4.81 11.05 17.41
C PHE A 94 4.43 12.52 17.54
#